data_AF-A0A2A5B9D6-F1
#
_entry.id   AF-A0A2A5B9D6-F1
#
_cell.length_a   1.000
_cell.length_b   1.000
_cell.length_c   1.000
_cell.angle_alpha   90.00
_cell.angle_beta   90.00
_cell.angle_gamma   90.00
#
_symmetry.space_group_name_H-M   'P 1'
#
loop_
_entity.id
_entity.type
_entity.pdbx_description
1 polymer ?
#
loop_
_entity_poly.entity_id
_entity_poly.type
_entity_poly.pdbx_seq_one_letter_code
_entity_poly.pdbx_strand_id
1 'polypeptide(L)'
;MDVELASSISIYTQIFIALLVTVLLFKKLPFKYLGLKKDILKGLLAGFLFTLPMFIGYGYQANFQFDISLSSIHLNMVIAGFFEEFMFRGFVFGILFYYGGLGFVSAILIPSLFFGLGHLYQAESLTDSISIFIFTALSSAGFAWFYISWGSLWMVIFLHGFMDLAWSMFKIEANATGDLYSNIFRFITLGLVILLED
;
A
#
# COMPACT_ATOMS: atom_id res chain seq x y z
N MET A 1 -6.91 12.45 -25.55
CA MET A 1 -6.58 11.39 -24.58
C MET A 1 -7.29 11.78 -23.30
N ASP A 2 -8.17 10.93 -22.78
CA ASP A 2 -8.81 11.20 -21.50
C ASP A 2 -7.76 11.19 -20.36
N VAL A 3 -8.07 11.85 -19.25
CA VAL A 3 -7.15 12.03 -18.11
C VAL A 3 -6.83 10.68 -17.43
N GLU A 4 -7.78 9.75 -17.44
CA GLU A 4 -7.67 8.44 -16.80
C GLU A 4 -6.68 7.52 -17.54
N LEU A 5 -6.75 7.52 -18.87
CA LEU A 5 -5.84 6.84 -19.78
C LEU A 5 -4.44 7.45 -19.69
N ALA A 6 -4.33 8.78 -19.59
CA ALA A 6 -3.04 9.45 -19.41
C ALA A 6 -2.37 9.06 -18.07
N SER A 7 -3.15 9.06 -16.99
CA SER A 7 -2.70 8.65 -15.66
C SER A 7 -2.26 7.19 -15.64
N SER A 8 -3.09 6.31 -16.22
CA SER A 8 -2.79 4.89 -16.39
C SER A 8 -1.48 4.67 -17.13
N ILE A 9 -1.30 5.30 -18.31
CA ILE A 9 -0.07 5.19 -19.10
C ILE A 9 1.16 5.65 -18.30
N SER A 10 1.04 6.73 -17.53
CA SER A 10 2.14 7.21 -16.66
C SER A 10 2.54 6.15 -15.64
N ILE A 11 1.57 5.59 -14.91
CA ILE A 11 1.81 4.56 -13.88
C ILE A 11 2.45 3.31 -14.50
N TYR A 12 1.89 2.79 -15.60
CA TYR A 12 2.46 1.62 -16.28
C TYR A 12 3.88 1.89 -16.81
N THR A 13 4.16 3.10 -17.27
CA THR A 13 5.50 3.50 -17.72
C THR A 13 6.50 3.52 -16.56
N GLN A 14 6.12 4.06 -15.40
CA GLN A 14 6.97 4.08 -14.20
C GLN A 14 7.33 2.66 -13.75
N ILE A 15 6.38 1.74 -13.77
CA ILE A 15 6.61 0.32 -13.43
C ILE A 15 7.53 -0.34 -14.44
N PHE A 16 7.31 -0.09 -15.74
CA PHE A 16 8.18 -0.62 -16.77
C PHE A 16 9.62 -0.14 -16.59
N ILE A 17 9.82 1.15 -16.28
CA ILE A 17 11.13 1.71 -15.98
C ILE A 17 11.72 1.07 -14.72
N ALA A 18 10.94 0.93 -13.64
CA ALA A 18 11.40 0.28 -12.42
C ALA A 18 11.85 -1.16 -12.68
N LEU A 19 11.05 -1.95 -13.42
CA LEU A 19 11.40 -3.30 -13.83
C LEU A 19 12.66 -3.33 -14.70
N LEU A 20 12.77 -2.44 -15.69
CA LEU A 20 13.93 -2.33 -16.56
C LEU A 20 15.20 -2.00 -15.77
N VAL A 21 15.15 -0.97 -14.92
CA VAL A 21 16.26 -0.58 -14.03
C VAL A 21 16.65 -1.77 -13.14
N THR A 22 15.67 -2.48 -12.60
CA THR A 22 15.93 -3.67 -11.78
C THR A 22 16.64 -4.75 -12.62
N VAL A 23 16.13 -5.10 -13.80
CA VAL A 23 16.77 -6.09 -14.67
C VAL A 23 18.21 -5.68 -15.03
N LEU A 24 18.44 -4.41 -15.35
CA LEU A 24 19.76 -3.86 -15.70
C LEU A 24 20.74 -3.91 -14.51
N LEU A 25 20.30 -3.52 -13.31
CA LEU A 25 21.14 -3.54 -12.11
C LEU A 25 21.49 -4.96 -11.67
N PHE A 26 20.53 -5.89 -11.69
CA PHE A 26 20.69 -7.19 -11.07
C PHE A 26 21.14 -8.31 -12.04
N LYS A 27 21.05 -8.09 -13.36
CA LYS A 27 21.35 -9.08 -14.42
C LYS A 27 20.71 -10.47 -14.21
N LYS A 28 19.70 -10.54 -13.35
CA LYS A 28 18.94 -11.70 -12.90
C LYS A 28 17.53 -11.22 -12.57
N LEU A 29 16.54 -12.11 -12.70
CA LEU A 29 15.17 -11.79 -12.33
C LEU A 29 15.09 -11.50 -10.81
N PRO A 30 14.65 -10.30 -10.42
CA PRO A 30 14.78 -9.78 -9.05
C PRO A 30 13.74 -10.36 -8.08
N PHE A 31 12.89 -11.28 -8.53
CA PHE A 31 11.74 -11.82 -7.79
C PHE A 31 12.09 -12.36 -6.39
N LYS A 32 13.31 -12.87 -6.19
CA LYS A 32 13.78 -13.32 -4.88
C LYS A 32 14.01 -12.16 -3.89
N TYR A 33 14.54 -11.03 -4.38
CA TYR A 33 14.95 -9.88 -3.56
C TYR A 33 13.83 -8.83 -3.42
N LEU A 34 12.86 -8.83 -4.33
CA LEU A 34 11.63 -8.03 -4.23
C LEU A 34 10.52 -8.74 -3.43
N GLY A 35 10.80 -9.89 -2.79
CA GLY A 35 9.81 -10.59 -1.96
C GLY A 35 8.64 -11.23 -2.74
N LEU A 36 8.73 -11.28 -4.07
CA LEU A 36 7.73 -11.84 -4.99
C LEU A 36 7.78 -13.38 -5.08
N LYS A 37 8.78 -14.01 -4.46
CA LYS A 37 8.96 -15.48 -4.48
C LYS A 37 8.01 -16.22 -3.53
N LYS A 38 7.44 -15.56 -2.53
CA LYS A 38 6.51 -16.20 -1.58
C LYS A 38 5.15 -16.47 -2.24
N ASP A 39 4.41 -17.41 -1.65
CA ASP A 39 3.14 -17.91 -2.19
C ASP A 39 2.07 -16.79 -2.23
N ILE A 40 1.63 -16.46 -3.45
CA ILE A 40 0.61 -15.45 -3.73
C ILE A 40 -0.67 -15.74 -2.96
N LEU A 41 -1.10 -17.02 -2.91
CA LEU A 41 -2.33 -17.41 -2.25
C LEU A 41 -2.24 -17.18 -0.74
N LYS A 42 -1.09 -17.47 -0.13
CA LYS A 42 -0.87 -17.18 1.30
C LYS A 42 -0.92 -15.68 1.57
N GLY A 43 -0.30 -14.87 0.71
CA GLY A 43 -0.39 -13.41 0.80
C GLY A 43 -1.82 -12.90 0.70
N LEU A 44 -2.60 -13.43 -0.26
CA LEU A 44 -4.00 -13.08 -0.48
C LEU A 44 -4.86 -13.43 0.73
N LEU A 45 -4.75 -14.66 1.22
CA LEU A 45 -5.50 -15.11 2.39
C LEU A 45 -5.13 -14.31 3.64
N ALA A 46 -3.84 -14.07 3.89
CA ALA A 46 -3.40 -13.28 5.03
C ALA A 46 -3.91 -11.84 4.95
N GLY A 47 -3.72 -11.16 3.81
CA GLY A 47 -4.21 -9.79 3.61
C GLY A 47 -5.72 -9.68 3.77
N PHE A 48 -6.49 -10.63 3.25
CA PHE A 48 -7.95 -10.65 3.42
C PHE A 48 -8.35 -10.89 4.88
N LEU A 49 -7.74 -11.88 5.55
CA LEU A 49 -8.06 -12.20 6.94
C LEU A 49 -7.75 -11.05 7.90
N PHE A 50 -6.62 -10.36 7.71
CA PHE A 50 -6.26 -9.21 8.54
C PHE A 50 -7.15 -8.00 8.31
N THR A 51 -7.74 -7.84 7.12
CA THR A 51 -8.64 -6.72 6.80
C THR A 51 -10.09 -6.96 7.20
N LEU A 52 -10.45 -8.14 7.69
CA LEU A 52 -11.80 -8.44 8.18
C LEU A 52 -12.35 -7.42 9.20
N PRO A 53 -11.57 -6.89 10.17
CA PRO A 53 -12.07 -5.84 11.07
C PRO A 53 -12.58 -4.61 10.33
N MET A 54 -11.89 -4.17 9.27
CA MET A 54 -12.35 -3.03 8.45
C MET A 54 -13.60 -3.39 7.67
N PHE A 55 -13.66 -4.56 7.01
CA PHE A 55 -14.87 -4.97 6.28
C PHE A 55 -16.11 -5.06 7.19
N ILE A 56 -15.94 -5.59 8.40
CA ILE A 56 -17.03 -5.73 9.37
C ILE A 56 -17.40 -4.36 9.95
N GLY A 57 -16.40 -3.58 10.40
CA GLY A 57 -16.63 -2.29 11.06
C GLY A 57 -17.24 -1.25 10.13
N TYR A 58 -16.70 -1.14 8.91
CA TYR A 58 -17.20 -0.20 7.90
C TYR A 58 -18.53 -0.67 7.34
N GLY A 59 -18.70 -1.99 7.16
CA GLY A 59 -19.98 -2.58 6.81
C GLY A 59 -21.06 -2.23 7.83
N TYR A 60 -20.78 -2.37 9.12
CA TYR A 60 -21.74 -1.98 10.16
C TYR A 60 -22.09 -0.47 10.11
N GLN A 61 -21.08 0.40 9.96
CA GLN A 61 -21.27 1.85 9.84
C GLN A 61 -22.14 2.23 8.63
N ALA A 62 -21.95 1.53 7.51
CA ALA A 62 -22.68 1.73 6.27
C ALA A 62 -23.99 0.92 6.18
N ASN A 63 -24.43 0.25 7.25
CA ASN A 63 -25.57 -0.67 7.22
C ASN A 63 -25.47 -1.76 6.12
N PHE A 64 -24.25 -2.18 5.84
CA PHE A 64 -23.87 -3.10 4.76
C PHE A 64 -24.33 -2.65 3.37
N GLN A 65 -24.57 -1.35 3.19
CA GLN A 65 -24.67 -0.76 1.87
C GLN A 65 -23.26 -0.58 1.33
N PHE A 66 -22.98 -1.22 0.20
CA PHE A 66 -21.69 -1.13 -0.46
C PHE A 66 -21.85 -0.85 -1.94
N ASP A 67 -20.82 -0.22 -2.51
CA ASP A 67 -20.72 0.08 -3.92
C ASP A 67 -19.39 -0.48 -4.44
N ILE A 68 -19.48 -1.40 -5.40
CA ILE A 68 -18.29 -2.01 -6.00
C ILE A 68 -18.42 -1.97 -7.52
N SER A 69 -17.37 -1.48 -8.17
CA SER A 69 -17.26 -1.43 -9.62
C SER A 69 -15.93 -2.00 -10.05
N LEU A 70 -15.82 -2.36 -11.33
CA LEU A 70 -14.53 -2.81 -11.88
C LEU A 70 -13.46 -1.72 -11.75
N SER A 71 -13.85 -0.45 -11.91
CA SER A 71 -12.97 0.70 -11.73
C SER A 71 -12.50 0.85 -10.28
N SER A 72 -13.39 0.66 -9.28
CA SER A 72 -12.96 0.72 -7.88
C SER A 72 -12.06 -0.46 -7.50
N ILE A 73 -12.31 -1.67 -8.02
CA ILE A 73 -11.41 -2.81 -7.82
C ILE A 73 -10.04 -2.53 -8.46
N HIS A 74 -10.02 -2.00 -9.69
CA HIS A 74 -8.76 -1.67 -10.38
C HIS A 74 -7.96 -0.61 -9.61
N LEU A 75 -8.61 0.48 -9.20
CA LEU A 75 -7.95 1.54 -8.41
C LEU A 75 -7.37 1.00 -7.10
N ASN A 76 -8.18 0.29 -6.30
CA ASN A 76 -7.76 -0.11 -4.95
C ASN A 76 -6.82 -1.33 -4.96
N MET A 77 -7.12 -2.37 -5.74
CA MET A 77 -6.31 -3.60 -5.70
C MET A 77 -5.08 -3.54 -6.63
N VAL A 78 -5.20 -2.90 -7.79
CA VAL A 78 -4.12 -2.88 -8.80
C VAL A 78 -3.26 -1.63 -8.64
N ILE A 79 -3.86 -0.45 -8.61
CA ILE A 79 -3.09 0.80 -8.48
C ILE A 79 -2.54 0.94 -7.07
N ALA A 80 -3.39 1.09 -6.05
CA ALA A 80 -2.94 1.26 -4.67
C ALA A 80 -2.24 -0.01 -4.14
N GLY A 81 -2.94 -1.14 -4.13
CA GLY A 81 -2.42 -2.40 -3.59
C GLY A 81 -1.17 -2.90 -4.32
N PHE A 82 -1.24 -3.17 -5.63
CA PHE A 82 -0.11 -3.78 -6.34
C PHE A 82 0.98 -2.76 -6.72
N PHE A 83 0.64 -1.65 -7.37
CA PHE A 83 1.66 -0.75 -7.92
C PHE A 83 2.38 0.06 -6.86
N GLU A 84 1.69 0.61 -5.87
CA GLU A 84 2.38 1.39 -4.85
C GLU A 84 3.28 0.48 -4.00
N GLU A 85 2.81 -0.69 -3.59
CA GLU A 85 3.65 -1.64 -2.85
C GLU A 85 4.85 -2.13 -3.69
N PHE A 86 4.62 -2.44 -4.96
CA PHE A 86 5.71 -2.82 -5.86
C PHE A 86 6.76 -1.71 -6.00
N MET A 87 6.33 -0.47 -6.21
CA MET A 87 7.24 0.65 -6.41
C MET A 87 7.97 1.05 -5.12
N PHE A 88 7.25 1.18 -4.01
CA PHE A 88 7.83 1.72 -2.78
C PHE A 88 8.51 0.65 -1.92
N ARG A 89 7.93 -0.56 -1.81
CA ARG A 89 8.44 -1.64 -0.93
C ARG A 89 9.31 -2.61 -1.72
N GLY A 90 8.81 -3.07 -2.86
CA GLY A 90 9.56 -3.94 -3.76
C GLY A 90 10.80 -3.24 -4.29
N PHE A 91 10.61 -2.13 -5.02
CA PHE A 91 11.67 -1.50 -5.80
C PHE A 91 12.52 -0.53 -4.97
N VAL A 92 11.99 0.62 -4.52
CA VAL A 92 12.80 1.66 -3.84
C VAL A 92 13.37 1.13 -2.53
N PHE A 93 12.53 0.68 -1.60
CA PHE A 93 12.98 0.11 -0.34
C PHE A 93 13.86 -1.13 -0.55
N GLY A 94 13.43 -2.07 -1.40
CA GLY A 94 14.18 -3.30 -1.64
C GLY A 94 15.58 -3.08 -2.22
N ILE A 95 15.74 -2.11 -3.13
CA ILE A 95 17.08 -1.72 -3.64
C ILE A 95 17.93 -1.12 -2.52
N LEU A 96 17.39 -0.20 -1.72
CA LEU A 96 18.14 0.47 -0.67
C LEU A 96 18.56 -0.50 0.46
N PHE A 97 17.64 -1.37 0.88
CA PHE A 97 17.82 -2.27 2.00
C PHE A 97 18.58 -3.56 1.63
N TYR A 98 18.07 -4.33 0.68
CA TYR A 98 18.64 -5.66 0.37
C TYR A 98 19.89 -5.58 -0.51
N TYR A 99 19.96 -4.60 -1.41
CA TYR A 99 21.10 -4.46 -2.33
C TYR A 99 22.10 -3.39 -1.88
N GLY A 100 21.60 -2.22 -1.50
CA GLY A 100 22.41 -1.11 -0.98
C GLY A 100 22.99 -1.36 0.41
N GLY A 101 22.46 -2.36 1.13
CA GLY A 101 22.93 -2.72 2.48
C GLY A 101 22.68 -1.64 3.52
N LEU A 102 21.76 -0.70 3.26
CA LEU A 102 21.38 0.31 4.24
C LEU A 102 20.62 -0.33 5.40
N GLY A 103 20.80 0.22 6.61
CA GLY A 103 19.95 -0.13 7.74
C GLY A 103 18.48 0.24 7.49
N PHE A 104 17.57 -0.43 8.22
CA PHE A 104 16.12 -0.27 8.03
C PHE A 104 15.69 1.21 8.02
N VAL A 105 16.08 1.97 9.05
CA VAL A 105 15.72 3.39 9.20
C VAL A 105 16.14 4.18 7.96
N SER A 106 17.40 4.06 7.51
CA SER A 106 17.88 4.80 6.34
C SER A 106 17.18 4.38 5.04
N ALA A 107 16.84 3.09 4.90
CA ALA A 107 16.18 2.57 3.71
C ALA A 107 14.72 2.98 3.58
N ILE A 108 14.00 3.23 4.70
CA ILE A 108 12.58 3.64 4.67
C ILE A 108 12.39 5.15 4.46
N LEU A 109 13.40 5.99 4.71
CA LEU A 109 13.24 7.45 4.65
C LEU A 109 12.78 7.93 3.27
N ILE A 110 13.48 7.49 2.22
CA ILE A 110 13.18 7.88 0.83
C ILE A 110 11.77 7.44 0.42
N PRO A 111 11.40 6.14 0.48
CA PRO A 111 10.06 5.72 0.06
C PRO A 111 8.95 6.35 0.91
N SER A 112 9.17 6.57 2.22
CA SER A 112 8.16 7.20 3.09
C SER A 112 7.95 8.67 2.75
N LEU A 113 9.03 9.42 2.49
CA LEU A 113 8.96 10.83 2.09
C LEU A 113 8.21 10.99 0.78
N PHE A 114 8.58 10.23 -0.25
CA PHE A 114 7.94 10.32 -1.57
C PHE A 114 6.48 9.83 -1.54
N PHE A 115 6.17 8.80 -0.77
CA PHE A 115 4.81 8.33 -0.58
C PHE A 115 3.94 9.42 0.05
N GLY A 116 4.43 10.05 1.12
CA GLY A 116 3.71 11.14 1.79
C GLY A 116 3.49 12.35 0.90
N LEU A 117 4.52 12.76 0.14
CA LEU A 117 4.41 13.85 -0.83
C LEU A 117 3.39 13.52 -1.94
N GLY A 118 3.34 12.25 -2.37
CA GLY A 118 2.41 11.76 -3.38
C GLY A 118 0.94 11.85 -2.97
N HIS A 119 0.63 11.98 -1.68
CA HIS A 119 -0.73 12.05 -1.15
C HIS A 119 -1.22 13.47 -0.88
N LEU A 120 -0.38 14.48 -1.06
CA LEU A 120 -0.75 15.89 -0.80
C LEU A 120 -1.90 16.40 -1.69
N TYR A 121 -2.22 15.73 -2.79
CA TYR A 121 -3.38 16.07 -3.63
C TYR A 121 -4.72 15.89 -2.91
N GLN A 122 -4.75 15.15 -1.78
CA GLN A 122 -5.94 14.94 -0.96
C GLN A 122 -6.16 16.05 0.07
N ALA A 123 -5.26 17.03 0.16
CA ALA A 123 -5.34 18.10 1.15
C ALA A 123 -6.15 19.30 0.64
N GLU A 124 -7.01 19.84 1.50
CA GLU A 124 -7.80 21.04 1.22
C GLU A 124 -7.24 22.29 1.94
N SER A 125 -6.37 22.09 2.92
CA SER A 125 -5.72 23.16 3.69
C SER A 125 -4.27 22.81 4.04
N LEU A 126 -3.49 23.80 4.50
CA LEU A 126 -2.11 23.56 4.96
C LEU A 126 -2.05 22.59 6.15
N THR A 127 -3.01 22.67 7.07
CA THR A 127 -3.12 21.75 8.20
C THR A 127 -3.39 20.32 7.72
N ASP A 128 -4.29 20.16 6.75
CA ASP A 128 -4.57 18.86 6.13
C ASP A 128 -3.31 18.32 5.45
N SER A 129 -2.59 19.15 4.70
CA SER A 129 -1.33 18.76 4.04
C SER A 129 -0.32 18.18 5.01
N ILE A 130 -0.13 18.82 6.18
CA ILE A 130 0.81 18.33 7.21
C ILE A 130 0.32 17.00 7.76
N SER A 131 -0.97 16.89 8.10
CA SER A 131 -1.54 15.67 8.68
C SER A 131 -1.53 14.49 7.70
N ILE A 132 -1.92 14.70 6.45
CA ILE A 132 -1.92 13.70 5.37
C ILE A 132 -0.49 13.25 5.09
N PHE A 133 0.45 14.19 4.95
CA PHE A 133 1.86 13.87 4.74
C PHE A 133 2.40 12.98 5.87
N ILE A 134 2.23 13.39 7.12
CA ILE A 134 2.71 12.61 8.28
C ILE A 134 2.05 11.24 8.32
N PHE A 135 0.72 11.18 8.18
CA PHE A 135 -0.04 9.94 8.28
C PHE A 135 0.37 8.93 7.19
N THR A 136 0.46 9.37 5.94
CA THR A 136 0.79 8.51 4.81
C THR A 136 2.29 8.16 4.78
N ALA A 137 3.18 9.06 5.18
CA ALA A 137 4.61 8.75 5.33
C ALA A 137 4.85 7.70 6.43
N LEU A 138 4.21 7.84 7.59
CA LEU A 138 4.28 6.84 8.67
C LEU A 138 3.66 5.51 8.26
N SER A 139 2.55 5.55 7.50
CA SER A 139 1.93 4.35 6.93
C SER A 139 2.90 3.64 5.98
N SER A 140 3.56 4.37 5.08
CA SER A 140 4.58 3.82 4.17
C SER A 140 5.74 3.16 4.94
N ALA A 141 6.23 3.79 6.00
CA ALA A 141 7.22 3.19 6.90
C ALA A 141 6.71 1.90 7.57
N GLY A 142 5.47 1.89 8.06
CA GLY A 142 4.83 0.71 8.65
C GLY A 142 4.65 -0.44 7.66
N PHE A 143 4.27 -0.16 6.42
CA PHE A 143 4.18 -1.19 5.38
C PHE A 143 5.56 -1.74 4.96
N ALA A 144 6.61 -0.92 5.01
CA ALA A 144 7.98 -1.42 4.86
C ALA A 144 8.39 -2.36 6.01
N TRP A 145 7.95 -2.08 7.25
CA TRP A 145 8.11 -3.01 8.38
C TRP A 145 7.38 -4.33 8.12
N PHE A 146 6.09 -4.29 7.78
CA PHE A 146 5.29 -5.48 7.48
C PHE A 146 5.91 -6.32 6.37
N TYR A 147 6.44 -5.67 5.33
CA TYR A 147 7.11 -6.35 4.24
C TYR A 147 8.30 -7.19 4.74
N ILE A 148 9.12 -6.64 5.66
CA ILE A 148 10.26 -7.35 6.24
C ILE A 148 9.80 -8.46 7.18
N SER A 149 8.94 -8.14 8.16
CA SER A 149 8.49 -9.09 9.18
C SER A 149 7.85 -10.33 8.54
N TRP A 150 6.99 -10.12 7.56
CA TRP A 150 6.32 -11.22 6.88
C TRP A 150 7.13 -11.78 5.70
N GLY A 151 8.20 -11.09 5.29
CA GLY A 151 9.04 -11.42 4.14
C GLY A 151 8.26 -11.65 2.84
N SER A 152 7.08 -11.05 2.69
CA SER A 152 6.13 -11.32 1.61
C SER A 152 5.60 -10.02 1.04
N LEU A 153 5.98 -9.70 -0.21
CA LEU A 153 5.43 -8.53 -0.88
C LEU A 153 3.94 -8.74 -1.21
N TRP A 154 3.56 -9.98 -1.53
CA TRP A 154 2.16 -10.33 -1.79
C TRP A 154 1.26 -10.06 -0.59
N MET A 155 1.73 -10.35 0.64
CA MET A 155 0.94 -10.05 1.84
C MET A 155 0.64 -8.56 1.93
N VAL A 156 1.65 -7.68 1.81
CA VAL A 156 1.44 -6.23 1.91
C VAL A 156 0.63 -5.66 0.75
N ILE A 157 0.79 -6.20 -0.47
CA ILE A 157 -0.05 -5.88 -1.64
C ILE A 157 -1.52 -6.11 -1.35
N PHE A 158 -1.86 -7.31 -0.86
CA PHE A 158 -3.25 -7.64 -0.60
C PHE A 158 -3.79 -6.94 0.63
N LEU A 159 -2.98 -6.78 1.69
CA LEU A 159 -3.34 -6.00 2.86
C LEU A 159 -3.72 -4.56 2.46
N HIS A 160 -2.83 -3.85 1.77
CA HIS A 160 -3.08 -2.47 1.31
C HIS A 160 -4.30 -2.42 0.40
N GLY A 161 -4.35 -3.26 -0.63
CA GLY A 161 -5.45 -3.25 -1.59
C GLY A 161 -6.81 -3.52 -0.94
N PHE A 162 -6.89 -4.46 0.01
CA PHE A 162 -8.14 -4.74 0.72
C PHE A 162 -8.52 -3.65 1.71
N MET A 163 -7.54 -2.98 2.36
CA MET A 163 -7.81 -1.82 3.21
C MET A 163 -8.46 -0.69 2.40
N ASP A 164 -7.89 -0.37 1.24
CA ASP A 164 -8.40 0.67 0.34
C ASP A 164 -9.73 0.26 -0.31
N LEU A 165 -9.87 -1.01 -0.68
CA LEU A 165 -11.13 -1.53 -1.20
C LEU A 165 -12.23 -1.42 -0.15
N ALA A 166 -11.99 -1.79 1.11
CA ALA A 166 -12.97 -1.63 2.18
C ALA A 166 -13.35 -0.16 2.38
N TRP A 167 -12.36 0.74 2.37
CA TRP A 167 -12.56 2.19 2.48
C TRP A 167 -13.47 2.74 1.37
N SER A 168 -13.15 2.42 0.12
CA SER A 168 -13.87 2.85 -1.07
C SER A 168 -15.27 2.22 -1.17
N MET A 169 -15.36 0.91 -0.90
CA MET A 169 -16.58 0.12 -1.04
C MET A 169 -17.70 0.58 -0.09
N PHE A 170 -17.34 0.99 1.12
CA PHE A 170 -18.28 1.51 2.12
C PHE A 170 -18.35 3.04 2.16
N LYS A 171 -17.75 3.73 1.17
CA LYS A 171 -17.80 5.19 0.99
C LYS A 171 -17.45 5.95 2.28
N ILE A 172 -16.33 5.61 2.90
CA ILE A 172 -15.87 6.32 4.09
C ILE A 172 -15.56 7.78 3.72
N GLU A 173 -16.38 8.70 4.21
CA GLU A 173 -16.30 10.14 3.92
C GLU A 173 -15.21 10.83 4.74
N ALA A 174 -13.96 10.51 4.46
CA ALA A 174 -12.80 11.18 5.04
C ALA A 174 -11.59 11.16 4.08
N ASN A 175 -10.64 12.07 4.28
CA ASN A 175 -9.34 12.01 3.62
C ASN A 175 -8.49 10.84 4.19
N ALA A 176 -7.25 10.67 3.71
CA ALA A 176 -6.36 9.59 4.17
C ALA A 176 -6.24 9.44 5.70
N THR A 177 -6.34 10.54 6.47
CA THR A 177 -6.22 10.50 7.93
C THR A 177 -7.40 9.83 8.61
N GLY A 178 -8.59 9.86 8.00
CA GLY A 178 -9.80 9.23 8.52
C GLY A 178 -10.43 9.90 9.74
N ASP A 179 -11.65 9.46 10.07
CA ASP A 179 -12.32 9.82 11.33
C ASP A 179 -11.93 8.86 12.47
N LEU A 180 -12.46 9.10 13.67
CA LEU A 180 -12.18 8.24 14.83
C LEU A 180 -12.68 6.80 14.63
N TYR A 181 -13.88 6.63 14.09
CA TYR A 181 -14.51 5.31 13.97
C TYR A 181 -13.76 4.44 12.94
N SER A 182 -13.50 5.00 11.77
CA SER A 182 -12.78 4.35 10.67
C SER A 182 -11.36 3.94 11.10
N ASN A 183 -10.70 4.78 11.91
CA ASN A 183 -9.36 4.51 12.43
C ASN A 183 -9.33 3.41 13.49
N ILE A 184 -10.39 3.20 14.30
CA ILE A 184 -10.43 2.08 15.26
C ILE A 184 -10.24 0.75 14.51
N PHE A 185 -11.03 0.51 13.47
CA PHE A 185 -10.94 -0.75 12.72
C PHE A 185 -9.65 -0.83 11.89
N ARG A 186 -9.17 0.29 11.35
CA ARG A 186 -7.87 0.36 10.68
C ARG A 186 -6.74 -0.05 11.62
N PHE A 187 -6.68 0.49 12.83
CA PHE A 187 -5.64 0.15 13.79
C PHE A 187 -5.79 -1.26 14.37
N ILE A 188 -7.01 -1.81 14.47
CA ILE A 188 -7.21 -3.23 14.78
C ILE A 188 -6.62 -4.10 13.67
N THR A 189 -6.92 -3.82 12.39
CA THR A 189 -6.32 -4.51 11.24
C THR A 189 -4.80 -4.48 11.31
N LEU A 190 -4.19 -3.31 11.50
CA LEU A 190 -2.73 -3.16 11.60
C LEU A 190 -2.17 -3.86 12.85
N GLY A 191 -2.87 -3.80 13.97
CA GLY A 191 -2.49 -4.50 15.20
C GLY A 191 -2.48 -6.02 15.04
N LEU A 192 -3.43 -6.60 14.30
CA LEU A 192 -3.44 -8.03 13.99
C LEU A 192 -2.23 -8.44 13.15
N VAL A 193 -1.84 -7.61 12.17
CA VAL A 193 -0.64 -7.86 11.33
C VAL A 193 0.64 -7.89 12.18
N ILE A 194 0.73 -7.03 13.21
CA ILE A 194 1.86 -6.98 14.14
C ILE A 194 1.83 -8.16 15.11
N LEU A 195 0.67 -8.46 15.71
CA LEU A 195 0.55 -9.48 16.76
C LEU A 195 0.74 -10.91 16.25
N LEU A 196 0.52 -11.14 14.96
CA LEU A 196 0.57 -12.45 14.32
C LEU A 196 1.77 -12.60 13.38
N GLU A 197 2.74 -11.68 13.44
CA GLU A 197 4.01 -11.84 12.73
C GLU A 197 4.84 -12.96 13.40
N ASP A 198 5.42 -13.85 12.57
CA ASP A 198 6.23 -15.01 13.01
C ASP A 198 7.67 -14.63 13.38
#